data_AF-A0A496W2S4-F1
#
_entry.id   AF-A0A496W2S4-F1
#
_cell.length_a   1.000
_cell.length_b   1.000
_cell.length_c   1.000
_cell.angle_alpha   90.00
_cell.angle_beta   90.00
_cell.angle_gamma   90.00
#
_symmetry.space_group_name_H-M   'P 1'
#
loop_
_entity.id
_entity.type
_entity.pdbx_description
1 polymer ?
#
loop_
_entity_poly.entity_id
_entity_poly.type
_entity_poly.pdbx_seq_one_letter_code
_entity_poly.pdbx_strand_id
1 'polypeptide(L)'
;MVALCSNYGGLKQRWLLIHSQQAFERESATFDKHLKNQEEKLTKAIWHLGNQVFASKNEAEQAVNALSHTAKYHDFDYSLQEVRKYSGQGRPKAGQKQERVEYLVKVSFSRNEETIATTRNAKGRFILATNQLDSEELSDIEVFQEYKKQSQVESGFRFLKYPWFMLDSVFLKNQARIGALMMVIPKVSYGI
;
A
#
# COMPACT_ATOMS: atom_id res chain seq x y z
N MET A 1 10.52 10.79 -19.67
CA MET A 1 11.62 10.35 -18.77
C MET A 1 12.34 11.59 -18.32
N VAL A 2 12.75 11.66 -17.05
CA VAL A 2 13.48 12.82 -16.50
C VAL A 2 14.69 12.30 -15.73
N ALA A 3 15.87 12.82 -16.03
CA ALA A 3 17.10 12.52 -15.30
C ALA A 3 17.30 13.47 -14.11
N LEU A 4 17.78 12.91 -13.01
CA LEU A 4 18.05 13.59 -11.74
C LEU A 4 19.43 13.15 -11.26
N CYS A 5 20.17 14.05 -10.62
CA CYS A 5 21.40 13.70 -9.90
C CYS A 5 21.09 13.51 -8.42
N SER A 6 21.56 12.40 -7.83
CA SER A 6 21.40 12.10 -6.41
C SER A 6 22.75 11.70 -5.80
N ASN A 7 22.92 11.98 -4.51
CA ASN A 7 24.07 11.50 -3.75
C ASN A 7 23.55 10.56 -2.66
N TYR A 8 23.75 9.26 -2.85
CA TYR A 8 23.27 8.24 -1.92
C TYR A 8 24.46 7.47 -1.35
N GLY A 9 24.58 7.44 -0.01
CA GLY A 9 25.69 6.77 0.66
C GLY A 9 27.08 7.36 0.35
N GLY A 10 27.16 8.63 -0.06
CA GLY A 10 28.41 9.29 -0.44
C GLY A 10 28.84 9.05 -1.89
N LEU A 11 28.07 8.27 -2.65
CA LEU A 11 28.30 8.03 -4.07
C LEU A 11 27.32 8.86 -4.90
N LYS A 12 27.86 9.60 -5.88
CA LYS A 12 27.05 10.30 -6.88
C LYS A 12 26.43 9.27 -7.82
N GLN A 13 25.14 9.44 -8.09
CA GLN A 13 24.37 8.58 -8.97
C GLN A 13 23.46 9.42 -9.88
N ARG A 14 23.18 8.88 -11.06
CA ARG A 14 22.17 9.41 -11.97
C ARG A 14 20.90 8.57 -11.84
N TRP A 15 19.79 9.22 -11.56
CA TRP A 15 18.47 8.62 -11.35
C TRP A 15 17.55 9.02 -12.49
N LEU A 16 16.97 8.06 -13.18
CA LEU A 16 15.99 8.26 -14.23
C LEU A 16 14.60 8.01 -13.68
N LEU A 17 13.78 9.06 -13.61
CA LEU A 17 12.36 8.93 -13.35
C LEU A 17 11.64 8.60 -14.65
N ILE A 18 11.04 7.41 -14.68
CA ILE A 18 10.36 6.86 -15.84
C ILE A 18 8.87 6.78 -15.56
N HIS A 19 8.07 7.26 -16.50
CA HIS A 19 6.62 7.07 -16.51
C HIS A 19 6.27 6.10 -17.63
N SER A 20 5.64 4.98 -17.28
CA SER A 20 5.11 4.00 -18.22
C SER A 20 3.59 4.09 -18.25
N GLN A 21 3.04 4.45 -19.40
CA GLN A 21 1.59 4.53 -19.61
C GLN A 21 0.90 3.18 -19.37
N GLN A 22 1.48 2.08 -19.87
CA GLN A 22 0.95 0.74 -19.67
C GLN A 22 0.96 0.33 -18.18
N ALA A 23 2.02 0.66 -17.44
CA ALA A 23 2.09 0.39 -16.01
C ALA A 23 1.07 1.25 -15.25
N PHE A 24 0.93 2.53 -15.62
CA PHE A 24 -0.03 3.45 -15.05
C PHE A 24 -1.47 2.93 -15.20
N GLU A 25 -1.88 2.49 -16.38
CA GLU A 25 -3.22 1.97 -16.64
C GLU A 25 -3.52 0.71 -15.80
N ARG A 26 -2.61 -0.26 -15.81
CA ARG A 26 -2.75 -1.51 -15.04
C ARG A 26 -2.79 -1.26 -13.53
N GLU A 27 -1.90 -0.42 -13.02
CA GLU A 27 -1.85 -0.07 -11.59
C GLU A 27 -3.04 0.77 -11.16
N SER A 28 -3.51 1.69 -12.01
CA SER A 28 -4.72 2.48 -11.76
C SER A 28 -5.96 1.59 -11.71
N ALA A 29 -6.13 0.66 -12.65
CA ALA A 29 -7.24 -0.29 -12.61
C ALA A 29 -7.22 -1.16 -11.35
N THR A 30 -6.03 -1.60 -10.92
CA THR A 30 -5.87 -2.35 -9.67
C THR A 30 -6.20 -1.50 -8.45
N PHE A 31 -5.77 -0.25 -8.46
CA PHE A 31 -6.04 0.72 -7.40
C PHE A 31 -7.54 1.04 -7.29
N ASP A 32 -8.24 1.22 -8.42
CA ASP A 32 -9.68 1.49 -8.45
C ASP A 32 -10.47 0.29 -7.89
N LYS A 33 -10.06 -0.93 -8.24
CA LYS A 33 -10.63 -2.15 -7.65
C LYS A 33 -10.40 -2.22 -6.14
N HIS A 34 -9.20 -1.86 -5.69
CA HIS A 34 -8.90 -1.80 -4.26
C HIS A 34 -9.76 -0.76 -3.53
N LEU A 35 -9.88 0.45 -4.10
CA LEU A 35 -10.70 1.53 -3.56
C LEU A 35 -12.16 1.10 -3.41
N LYS A 36 -12.74 0.50 -4.46
CA LYS A 36 -14.11 -0.03 -4.42
C LYS A 36 -14.29 -1.10 -3.33
N ASN A 37 -13.38 -2.08 -3.26
CA ASN A 37 -13.45 -3.12 -2.24
C ASN A 37 -13.32 -2.55 -0.81
N GLN A 38 -12.53 -1.49 -0.65
CA GLN A 38 -12.40 -0.78 0.63
C GLN A 38 -13.70 -0.07 1.00
N GLU A 39 -14.37 0.60 0.05
CA GLU A 39 -15.66 1.25 0.27
C GLU A 39 -16.76 0.27 0.67
N GLU A 40 -16.80 -0.90 0.04
CA GLU A 40 -17.76 -1.95 0.41
C GLU A 40 -17.54 -2.45 1.84
N LYS A 41 -16.27 -2.56 2.27
CA LYS A 41 -15.92 -2.92 3.66
C LYS A 41 -16.28 -1.79 4.64
N LEU A 42 -15.99 -0.54 4.29
CA LEU A 42 -16.31 0.62 5.12
C LEU A 42 -17.82 0.78 5.29
N THR A 43 -18.59 0.60 4.22
CA THR A 43 -20.06 0.66 4.27
C THR A 43 -20.62 -0.36 5.26
N LYS A 44 -20.11 -1.60 5.23
CA LYS A 44 -20.50 -2.64 6.21
C LYS A 44 -20.08 -2.27 7.62
N ALA A 45 -18.84 -1.81 7.81
CA ALA A 45 -18.34 -1.40 9.12
C ALA A 45 -19.17 -0.25 9.72
N ILE A 46 -19.50 0.77 8.92
CA ILE A 46 -20.37 1.89 9.32
C ILE A 46 -21.77 1.39 9.68
N TRP A 47 -22.33 0.46 8.90
CA TRP A 47 -23.63 -0.14 9.21
C TRP A 47 -23.62 -0.87 10.56
N HIS A 48 -22.56 -1.64 10.86
CA HIS A 48 -22.41 -2.28 12.16
C HIS A 48 -22.26 -1.26 13.29
N LEU A 49 -21.44 -0.22 13.07
CA LEU A 49 -21.19 0.83 14.06
C LEU A 49 -22.45 1.64 14.36
N GLY A 50 -23.27 1.93 13.36
CA GLY A 50 -24.54 2.65 13.54
C GLY A 50 -25.64 1.85 14.23
N ASN A 51 -25.55 0.52 14.21
CA ASN A 51 -26.46 -0.36 14.96
C ASN A 51 -25.91 -0.73 16.36
N GLN A 52 -24.67 -0.32 16.67
CA GLN A 52 -24.06 -0.56 17.96
C GLN A 52 -24.45 0.54 18.94
N VAL A 53 -24.86 0.13 20.13
CA VAL A 53 -25.22 1.01 21.23
C VAL A 53 -24.03 1.12 22.18
N PHE A 54 -23.63 2.35 22.47
CA PHE A 54 -22.49 2.65 23.35
C PHE A 54 -22.97 3.15 24.72
N ALA A 55 -22.27 2.76 25.78
CA ALA A 55 -22.60 3.19 27.14
C ALA A 55 -22.11 4.61 27.44
N SER A 56 -21.16 5.12 26.65
CA SER A 56 -20.61 6.46 26.81
C SER A 56 -20.29 7.10 25.45
N LYS A 57 -20.28 8.44 25.44
CA LYS A 57 -19.83 9.23 24.30
C LYS A 57 -18.39 8.91 23.89
N ASN A 58 -17.49 8.75 24.86
CA ASN A 58 -16.07 8.49 24.59
C ASN A 58 -15.85 7.15 23.88
N GLU A 59 -16.58 6.11 24.29
CA GLU A 59 -16.53 4.79 23.64
C GLU A 59 -17.02 4.86 22.18
N ALA A 60 -18.10 5.61 21.95
CA ALA A 60 -18.65 5.87 20.64
C ALA A 60 -17.64 6.61 19.72
N GLU A 61 -16.98 7.65 20.23
CA GLU A 61 -15.95 8.41 19.51
C GLU A 61 -14.71 7.57 19.20
N GLN A 62 -14.26 6.74 20.16
CA GLN A 62 -13.14 5.82 19.94
C GLN A 62 -13.42 4.81 18.82
N ALA A 63 -14.64 4.28 18.74
CA ALA A 63 -15.04 3.37 17.68
C ALA A 63 -14.98 4.04 16.29
N VAL A 64 -15.44 5.29 16.18
CA VAL A 64 -15.36 6.08 14.94
C VAL A 64 -13.92 6.36 14.56
N ASN A 65 -13.10 6.81 15.51
CA ASN A 65 -11.69 7.13 15.27
C ASN A 65 -10.93 5.88 14.81
N ALA A 66 -11.14 4.74 15.45
CA ALA A 66 -10.53 3.47 15.05
C ALA A 66 -10.87 3.11 13.59
N LEU A 67 -12.12 3.31 13.16
CA LEU A 67 -12.52 3.09 11.78
C LEU A 67 -11.86 4.07 10.81
N SER A 68 -11.84 5.37 11.15
CA SER A 68 -11.25 6.42 10.30
C SER A 68 -9.77 6.17 10.01
N HIS A 69 -8.99 5.68 10.99
CA HIS A 69 -7.57 5.37 10.81
C HIS A 69 -7.29 4.24 9.82
N THR A 70 -8.27 3.36 9.57
CA THR A 70 -8.12 2.29 8.57
C THR A 70 -8.34 2.78 7.13
N ALA A 71 -8.88 3.98 6.97
CA ALA A 71 -9.48 4.45 5.74
C ALA A 71 -8.73 5.65 5.15
N LYS A 72 -7.49 5.41 4.71
CA LYS A 72 -6.58 6.45 4.19
C LYS A 72 -7.15 7.35 3.07
N TYR A 73 -8.05 6.83 2.24
CA TYR A 73 -8.56 7.53 1.05
C TYR A 73 -9.94 8.16 1.27
N HIS A 74 -10.41 8.20 2.51
CA HIS A 74 -11.76 8.63 2.85
C HIS A 74 -11.75 9.56 4.05
N ASP A 75 -12.56 10.61 3.95
CA ASP A 75 -12.82 11.53 5.05
C ASP A 75 -14.12 11.11 5.75
N PHE A 76 -14.18 11.29 7.07
CA PHE A 76 -15.29 10.83 7.91
C PHE A 76 -15.96 11.99 8.61
N ASP A 77 -17.29 12.01 8.54
CA ASP A 77 -18.14 12.87 9.34
C ASP A 77 -19.01 12.00 10.24
N TYR A 78 -19.23 12.44 11.48
CA TYR A 78 -20.08 11.71 12.41
C TYR A 78 -20.93 12.61 13.29
N SER A 79 -22.06 12.05 13.73
CA SER A 79 -22.95 12.67 14.71
C SER A 79 -23.35 11.63 15.76
N LEU A 80 -23.52 12.10 17.00
CA LEU A 80 -23.90 11.27 18.13
C LEU A 80 -25.37 11.55 18.48
N GLN A 81 -26.13 10.48 18.71
CA GLN A 81 -27.51 10.54 19.15
C GLN A 81 -27.65 9.89 20.52
N GLU A 82 -28.24 10.62 21.47
CA GLU A 82 -28.55 10.11 22.81
C GLU A 82 -29.87 9.33 22.78
N VAL A 83 -29.84 8.10 23.28
CA VAL A 83 -30.99 7.22 23.41
C VAL A 83 -31.23 6.97 24.89
N ARG A 84 -32.38 7.39 25.41
CA ARG A 84 -32.75 7.14 26.81
C ARG A 84 -33.50 5.83 26.94
N LYS A 85 -33.00 4.91 27.77
CA LYS A 85 -33.73 3.70 28.14
C LYS A 85 -34.21 3.77 29.58
N TYR A 86 -35.47 3.38 29.77
CA TYR A 86 -36.06 3.13 31.09
C TYR A 86 -35.72 1.71 31.53
N SER A 87 -35.22 1.55 32.75
CA SER A 87 -34.93 0.23 33.30
C SER A 87 -36.23 -0.45 33.79
N GLY A 88 -36.82 -1.34 32.99
CA GLY A 88 -37.85 -2.26 33.47
C GLY A 88 -38.63 -2.99 32.37
N GLN A 89 -38.80 -4.30 32.53
CA GLN A 89 -39.80 -5.08 31.79
C GLN A 89 -41.15 -4.93 32.53
N GLY A 90 -42.09 -4.19 31.97
CA GLY A 90 -43.42 -3.95 32.55
C GLY A 90 -43.75 -2.47 32.82
N ARG A 91 -45.01 -2.19 33.23
CA ARG A 91 -45.50 -0.83 33.53
C ARG A 91 -44.70 -0.22 34.70
N PRO A 92 -44.07 0.97 34.54
CA PRO A 92 -43.19 1.55 35.55
C PRO A 92 -43.93 1.78 36.88
N LYS A 93 -43.32 1.37 37.99
CA LYS A 93 -43.79 1.68 39.35
C LYS A 93 -43.56 3.16 39.65
N ALA A 94 -44.51 3.78 40.34
CA ALA A 94 -44.43 5.19 40.74
C ALA A 94 -43.14 5.45 41.54
N GLY A 95 -42.24 6.29 40.99
CA GLY A 95 -41.01 6.75 41.65
C GLY A 95 -39.68 6.18 41.12
N GLN A 96 -39.68 5.34 40.09
CA GLN A 96 -38.44 4.74 39.58
C GLN A 96 -37.64 5.70 38.68
N LYS A 97 -36.58 6.32 39.23
CA LYS A 97 -35.59 7.11 38.47
C LYS A 97 -34.42 6.24 38.04
N GLN A 98 -34.49 5.62 36.88
CA GLN A 98 -33.31 5.03 36.23
C GLN A 98 -33.43 5.20 34.71
N GLU A 99 -33.08 6.40 34.26
CA GLU A 99 -32.74 6.69 32.85
C GLU A 99 -31.28 6.28 32.65
N ARG A 100 -31.02 5.28 31.80
CA ARG A 100 -29.67 5.10 31.22
C ARG A 100 -29.63 5.87 29.91
N VAL A 101 -28.66 6.76 29.77
CA VAL A 101 -28.36 7.43 28.51
C VAL A 101 -27.37 6.54 27.76
N GLU A 102 -27.80 6.05 26.61
CA GLU A 102 -26.99 5.30 25.67
C GLU A 102 -26.70 6.19 24.45
N TYR A 103 -25.67 5.86 23.68
CA TYR A 103 -25.26 6.63 22.51
C TYR A 103 -25.30 5.76 21.25
N LEU A 104 -25.90 6.30 20.19
CA LEU A 104 -25.79 5.78 18.83
C LEU A 104 -24.94 6.75 18.01
N VAL A 105 -24.20 6.21 17.04
CA VAL A 105 -23.39 7.01 16.13
C VAL A 105 -23.98 6.92 14.73
N LYS A 106 -24.09 8.05 14.04
CA LYS A 106 -24.31 8.07 12.60
C LYS A 106 -23.05 8.58 11.93
N VAL A 107 -22.40 7.70 11.16
CA VAL A 107 -21.18 8.00 10.40
C VAL A 107 -21.49 8.07 8.91
N SER A 108 -20.93 9.07 8.24
CA SER A 108 -20.85 9.15 6.79
C SER A 108 -19.38 9.28 6.36
N PHE A 109 -19.08 8.84 5.15
CA PHE A 109 -17.74 9.00 4.59
C PHE A 109 -17.83 9.58 3.18
N SER A 110 -16.78 10.29 2.78
CA SER A 110 -16.59 10.79 1.42
C SER A 110 -15.19 10.43 0.94
N ARG A 111 -14.96 10.47 -0.38
CA ARG A 111 -13.63 10.24 -0.94
C ARG A 111 -12.76 11.47 -0.74
N ASN A 112 -11.55 11.26 -0.23
CA ASN A 112 -10.52 12.29 -0.22
C ASN A 112 -9.85 12.34 -1.60
N GLU A 113 -10.42 13.12 -2.51
CA GLU A 113 -10.00 13.19 -3.92
C GLU A 113 -8.54 13.66 -4.07
N GLU A 114 -8.03 14.49 -3.16
CA GLU A 114 -6.64 14.93 -3.16
C GLU A 114 -5.67 13.77 -2.88
N THR A 115 -5.94 12.98 -1.85
CA THR A 115 -5.13 11.80 -1.49
C THR A 115 -5.21 10.72 -2.57
N ILE A 116 -6.38 10.56 -3.19
CA ILE A 116 -6.59 9.65 -4.32
C ILE A 116 -5.80 10.13 -5.54
N ALA A 117 -5.90 11.41 -5.89
CA ALA A 117 -5.21 11.99 -7.04
C ALA A 117 -3.68 11.90 -6.90
N THR A 118 -3.14 12.23 -5.73
CA THR A 118 -1.70 12.11 -5.45
C THR A 118 -1.22 10.66 -5.54
N THR A 119 -1.98 9.71 -4.96
CA THR A 119 -1.65 8.29 -5.01
C THR A 119 -1.75 7.72 -6.43
N ARG A 120 -2.75 8.16 -7.21
CA ARG A 120 -2.91 7.79 -8.62
C ARG A 120 -1.79 8.38 -9.47
N ASN A 121 -1.40 9.63 -9.22
CA ASN A 121 -0.27 10.27 -9.89
C ASN A 121 1.06 9.54 -9.60
N ALA A 122 1.23 8.90 -8.45
CA ALA A 122 2.41 8.08 -8.22
C ALA A 122 2.47 6.79 -9.06
N LYS A 123 1.35 6.33 -9.64
CA LYS A 123 1.28 5.07 -10.40
C LYS A 123 2.02 5.14 -11.72
N GLY A 124 2.50 3.99 -12.17
CA GLY A 124 3.25 3.85 -13.42
C GLY A 124 4.58 4.62 -13.45
N ARG A 125 5.01 5.20 -12.32
CA ARG A 125 6.30 5.85 -12.15
C ARG A 125 7.26 4.94 -11.41
N PHE A 126 8.49 4.84 -11.91
CA PHE A 126 9.57 4.12 -11.24
C PHE A 126 10.91 4.80 -11.51
N ILE A 127 11.87 4.54 -10.65
CA ILE A 127 13.21 5.13 -10.71
C ILE A 127 14.20 4.04 -11.14
N LEU A 128 15.06 4.36 -12.11
CA LEU A 128 16.27 3.60 -12.40
C LEU A 128 17.48 4.38 -11.92
N ALA A 129 18.36 3.75 -11.16
CA ALA A 129 19.60 4.36 -10.72
C ALA A 129 20.78 3.74 -11.47
N THR A 130 21.68 4.58 -11.97
CA THR A 130 22.96 4.17 -12.56
C THR A 130 24.11 4.95 -11.92
N ASN A 131 25.25 4.28 -11.76
CA ASN A 131 26.49 4.92 -11.33
C ASN A 131 27.19 5.66 -12.47
N GLN A 132 26.76 5.44 -13.72
CA GLN A 132 27.28 6.14 -14.89
C GLN A 132 26.70 7.56 -14.95
N LEU A 133 27.52 8.54 -14.57
CA LEU A 133 27.13 9.95 -14.50
C LEU A 133 27.12 10.63 -15.87
N ASP A 134 27.97 10.17 -16.79
CA ASP A 134 28.08 10.73 -18.13
C ASP A 134 26.93 10.24 -19.02
N SER A 135 26.13 11.19 -19.52
CA SER A 135 25.03 10.93 -20.44
C SER A 135 25.46 10.75 -21.89
N GLU A 136 26.68 11.16 -22.25
CA GLU A 136 27.26 10.93 -23.58
C GLU A 136 27.83 9.51 -23.70
N GLU A 137 28.39 8.97 -22.62
CA GLU A 137 28.89 7.59 -22.57
C GLU A 137 27.73 6.57 -22.46
N LEU A 138 26.67 6.90 -21.72
CA LEU A 138 25.48 6.07 -21.61
C LEU A 138 24.24 6.95 -21.56
N SER A 139 23.49 7.01 -22.64
CA SER A 139 22.29 7.84 -22.72
C SER A 139 21.16 7.30 -21.83
N ASP A 140 20.23 8.18 -21.44
CA ASP A 140 19.09 7.79 -20.61
C ASP A 140 18.22 6.70 -21.29
N ILE A 141 18.17 6.70 -22.62
CA ILE A 141 17.46 5.70 -23.42
C ILE A 141 18.17 4.35 -23.32
N GLU A 142 19.50 4.32 -23.41
CA GLU A 142 20.29 3.10 -23.30
C GLU A 142 20.21 2.49 -21.90
N VAL A 143 20.27 3.31 -20.84
CA VAL A 143 20.03 2.85 -19.46
C VAL A 143 18.68 2.13 -19.36
N PHE A 144 17.62 2.72 -19.95
CA PHE A 144 16.30 2.11 -19.92
C PHE A 144 16.19 0.83 -20.76
N GLN A 145 16.81 0.79 -21.94
CA GLN A 145 16.83 -0.39 -22.80
C GLN A 145 17.58 -1.55 -22.13
N GLU A 146 18.74 -1.27 -21.53
CA GLU A 146 19.53 -2.27 -20.84
C GLU A 146 18.79 -2.81 -19.61
N TYR A 147 18.14 -1.92 -18.84
CA TYR A 147 17.24 -2.34 -17.76
C TYR A 147 16.11 -3.25 -18.26
N LYS A 148 15.51 -2.98 -19.42
CA LYS A 148 14.47 -3.84 -19.99
C LYS A 148 15.00 -5.23 -20.40
N LYS A 149 16.22 -5.31 -20.92
CA LYS A 149 16.87 -6.59 -21.24
C LYS A 149 17.18 -7.36 -19.95
N GLN A 150 17.75 -6.69 -18.95
CA GLN A 150 18.05 -7.28 -17.66
C GLN A 150 16.78 -7.72 -16.92
N SER A 151 15.70 -6.95 -16.97
CA SER A 151 14.41 -7.30 -16.33
C SER A 151 13.81 -8.59 -16.89
N GLN A 152 13.99 -8.90 -18.17
CA GLN A 152 13.57 -10.18 -18.76
C GLN A 152 14.39 -11.34 -18.19
N VAL A 153 15.70 -11.16 -18.04
CA VAL A 153 16.60 -12.17 -17.44
C VAL A 153 16.29 -12.34 -15.95
N GLU A 154 16.22 -11.25 -15.18
CA GLU A 154 15.96 -11.27 -13.74
C GLU A 154 14.58 -11.82 -13.37
N SER A 155 13.57 -11.66 -14.22
CA SER A 155 12.26 -12.30 -14.00
C SER A 155 12.39 -13.83 -13.98
N GLY A 156 13.32 -14.40 -14.75
CA GLY A 156 13.68 -15.82 -14.69
C GLY A 156 14.51 -16.22 -13.47
N PHE A 157 15.21 -15.26 -12.83
CA PHE A 157 16.07 -15.48 -11.66
C PHE A 157 15.53 -14.90 -10.35
N ARG A 158 14.24 -14.51 -10.30
CA ARG A 158 13.61 -13.98 -9.08
C ARG A 158 13.73 -14.95 -7.90
N PHE A 159 13.87 -16.25 -8.18
CA PHE A 159 14.15 -17.29 -7.20
C PHE A 159 15.43 -17.03 -6.37
N LEU A 160 16.48 -16.46 -6.96
CA LEU A 160 17.76 -16.16 -6.28
C LEU A 160 17.62 -15.03 -5.24
N LYS A 161 16.64 -14.14 -5.41
CA LYS A 161 16.42 -12.97 -4.55
C LYS A 161 15.48 -13.28 -3.37
N TYR A 162 14.94 -14.50 -3.24
CA TYR A 162 14.05 -14.83 -2.12
C TYR A 162 14.80 -15.31 -0.86
N PRO A 163 14.34 -14.95 0.35
CA PRO A 163 14.98 -15.32 1.61
C PRO A 163 15.17 -16.83 1.80
N TRP A 164 14.27 -17.67 1.27
CA TRP A 164 14.38 -19.13 1.37
C TRP A 164 15.45 -19.74 0.46
N PHE A 165 15.89 -19.05 -0.59
CA PHE A 165 17.05 -19.48 -1.39
C PHE A 165 18.35 -19.29 -0.58
N MET A 166 18.39 -18.28 0.30
CA MET A 166 19.50 -18.05 1.23
C MET A 166 19.50 -18.99 2.45
N LEU A 167 18.40 -19.69 2.71
CA LEU A 167 18.36 -20.76 3.73
C LEU A 167 19.21 -21.98 3.32
N ASP A 168 19.59 -22.08 2.05
CA ASP A 168 20.51 -23.10 1.55
C ASP A 168 21.98 -22.64 1.53
N SER A 169 22.31 -21.55 2.26
CA SER A 169 23.69 -21.16 2.59
C SER A 169 24.51 -22.28 3.24
N VAL A 170 23.83 -23.35 3.69
CA VAL A 170 24.45 -24.58 4.19
C VAL A 170 25.11 -25.42 3.08
N PHE A 171 24.72 -25.28 1.80
CA PHE A 171 25.16 -26.19 0.72
C PHE A 171 26.18 -25.62 -0.28
N LEU A 172 26.55 -24.33 -0.19
CA LEU A 172 27.54 -23.66 -1.06
C LEU A 172 28.97 -23.66 -0.48
N LYS A 173 29.38 -24.74 0.19
CA LYS A 173 30.75 -24.88 0.73
C LYS A 173 31.74 -25.58 -0.19
N ASN A 174 31.29 -26.17 -1.30
CA ASN A 174 32.12 -26.96 -2.21
C ASN A 174 32.30 -26.23 -3.55
N GLN A 175 33.54 -26.08 -3.99
CA GLN A 175 33.96 -25.40 -5.22
C GLN A 175 33.30 -26.00 -6.49
N ALA A 176 33.04 -27.31 -6.51
CA ALA A 176 32.33 -27.95 -7.61
C ALA A 176 30.84 -27.53 -7.69
N ARG A 177 30.20 -27.26 -6.54
CA ARG A 177 28.80 -26.82 -6.47
C ARG A 177 28.65 -25.35 -6.83
N ILE A 178 29.63 -24.52 -6.46
CA ILE A 178 29.72 -23.13 -6.93
C ILE A 178 29.88 -23.11 -8.45
N GLY A 179 30.74 -23.97 -9.01
CA GLY A 179 30.90 -24.13 -10.46
C GLY A 179 29.62 -24.57 -11.17
N ALA A 180 28.90 -25.55 -10.62
CA ALA A 180 27.62 -26.01 -11.16
C ALA A 180 26.54 -24.92 -11.13
N LEU A 181 26.44 -24.14 -10.05
CA LEU A 181 25.53 -23.00 -9.95
C LEU A 181 25.88 -21.92 -11.00
N MET A 182 27.17 -21.63 -11.18
CA MET A 182 27.62 -20.69 -12.21
C MET A 182 27.34 -21.18 -13.63
N MET A 183 27.32 -22.50 -13.87
CA MET A 183 26.95 -23.09 -15.17
C MET A 183 25.46 -22.99 -15.48
N VAL A 184 24.60 -23.01 -14.46
CA VAL A 184 23.13 -22.91 -14.60
C VAL A 184 22.68 -21.46 -14.83
N ILE A 185 23.49 -20.47 -14.42
CA ILE A 185 23.31 -19.09 -14.86
C ILE A 185 23.67 -19.05 -16.35
N PRO A 186 22.70 -18.86 -17.27
CA PRO A 186 23.00 -18.79 -18.68
C PRO A 186 24.00 -17.65 -18.87
N LYS A 187 25.11 -17.94 -19.54
CA LYS A 187 26.09 -16.93 -19.95
C LYS A 187 25.32 -15.79 -20.63
N VAL A 188 25.20 -14.66 -19.93
CA VAL A 188 24.98 -13.39 -20.60
C VAL A 188 26.30 -13.10 -21.29
N SER A 189 26.44 -13.57 -22.53
CA SER A 189 27.57 -13.22 -23.38
C SER A 189 27.53 -11.72 -23.59
N TYR A 190 28.33 -10.98 -22.83
CA TYR A 190 28.80 -9.69 -23.28
C TYR A 190 29.71 -9.96 -24.47
N GLY A 191 29.20 -9.69 -25.67
CA GLY A 191 30.02 -9.58 -26.86
C GLY A 191 30.90 -8.35 -26.69
N ILE A 192 32.21 -8.61 -26.65
CA ILE A 192 33.24 -7.63 -26.99
C ILE A 192 33.18 -7.43 -28.51
#